data_AF-G0HPH7-F1
#
_entry.id   AF-G0HPH7-F1
#
_cell.length_a   1.000
_cell.length_b   1.000
_cell.length_c   1.000
_cell.angle_alpha   90.00
_cell.angle_beta   90.00
_cell.angle_gamma   90.00
#
_symmetry.space_group_name_H-M   'P 1'
#
loop_
_entity.id
_entity.type
_entity.pdbx_description
1 polymer ?
#
loop_
_entity_poly.entity_id
_entity_poly.type
_entity_poly.pdbx_seq_one_letter_code
_entity_poly.pdbx_strand_id
1 'polypeptide(L)' 'MLAKVDSKGRLYLPKELRKDLPREVYLVRVEDGILIIPKPEDPLKELEELGKKLPALTLEELKREIIKEAEKLAGE' A
#
# COMPACT_ATOMS: atom_id res chain seq x y z
N MET A 1 3.54 -7.24 -17.99
CA MET A 1 5.01 -7.08 -18.20
C MET A 1 5.69 -8.33 -17.65
N LEU A 2 6.55 -8.99 -18.42
CA LEU A 2 7.23 -10.21 -17.98
C LEU A 2 8.58 -9.84 -17.34
N ALA A 3 8.76 -10.18 -16.06
CA ALA A 3 10.01 -9.98 -15.33
C ALA A 3 10.73 -11.32 -15.14
N LYS A 4 12.06 -11.29 -15.18
CA LYS A 4 12.89 -12.50 -15.01
C LYS A 4 13.29 -12.65 -13.54
N VAL A 5 13.21 -13.88 -13.07
CA VAL A 5 13.79 -14.31 -11.79
C VAL A 5 15.03 -15.12 -12.10
N ASP A 6 16.15 -14.79 -11.48
CA ASP A 6 17.39 -15.53 -11.68
C ASP A 6 17.48 -16.78 -10.79
N SER A 7 18.57 -17.54 -10.95
CA SER A 7 18.83 -18.78 -10.19
C SER A 7 18.96 -18.58 -8.67
N LYS A 8 19.09 -17.34 -8.20
CA LYS A 8 19.14 -17.00 -6.77
C LYS A 8 17.83 -16.42 -6.26
N GLY A 9 16.76 -16.44 -7.07
CA GLY A 9 15.46 -15.89 -6.70
C GLY A 9 15.37 -14.37 -6.78
N ARG A 10 16.33 -13.69 -7.42
CA ARG A 10 16.31 -12.21 -7.55
C ARG A 10 15.40 -11.82 -8.71
N LEU A 11 14.42 -10.96 -8.43
CA LEU A 11 13.52 -10.37 -9.42
C LEU A 11 14.17 -9.13 -10.04
N TYR A 12 14.35 -9.12 -11.35
CA TYR A 12 14.82 -7.92 -12.05
C TYR A 12 13.66 -6.98 -12.36
N LEU A 13 13.66 -5.80 -11.72
CA LEU A 13 12.66 -4.76 -11.96
C LEU A 13 13.05 -3.88 -13.17
N PRO A 14 12.17 -3.76 -14.18
CA PRO A 14 12.37 -2.85 -15.31
C PRO A 14 12.62 -1.41 -14.89
N LYS A 15 13.29 -0.65 -15.77
CA LYS A 15 13.77 0.70 -15.45
C LYS A 15 12.62 1.64 -15.08
N GLU A 16 11.44 1.50 -15.69
CA GLU A 16 10.29 2.32 -15.36
C GLU A 16 9.87 2.12 -13.90
N LEU A 17 9.72 0.87 -13.45
CA LEU A 17 9.31 0.55 -12.08
C LEU A 17 10.35 0.94 -11.02
N ARG A 18 11.64 0.95 -11.37
CA ARG A 18 12.72 1.32 -10.43
C ARG A 18 12.75 2.81 -10.07
N LYS A 19 12.17 3.69 -10.90
CA LYS A 19 12.20 5.14 -10.64
C LYS A 19 11.36 5.52 -9.42
N ASP A 20 10.29 4.78 -9.20
CA ASP A 20 9.29 5.09 -8.17
C ASP A 20 9.49 4.25 -6.90
N LEU A 21 10.54 3.41 -6.87
CA LEU A 21 10.83 2.52 -5.75
C LEU A 21 12.03 3.02 -4.93
N PRO A 22 11.89 3.11 -3.59
CA PRO A 22 13.02 3.32 -2.70
C PRO A 22 13.94 2.10 -2.67
N ARG A 23 15.08 2.24 -1.99
CA ARG A 23 16.08 1.15 -1.89
C ARG A 23 15.55 -0.06 -1.11
N GLU A 24 14.60 0.16 -0.22
CA GLU A 24 13.98 -0.87 0.61
C GLU A 24 12.49 -0.98 0.29
N VAL A 25 11.97 -2.20 0.26
CA VAL A 25 10.56 -2.48 -0.02
C VAL A 25 10.06 -3.56 0.93
N TYR A 26 8.77 -3.55 1.21
CA TYR A 26 8.09 -4.66 1.84
C TYR A 26 7.64 -5.67 0.77
N LEU A 27 7.87 -6.95 1.05
CA LEU A 27 7.31 -8.05 0.27
C LEU A 27 6.20 -8.71 1.09
N VAL A 28 4.97 -8.59 0.60
CA VAL A 28 3.79 -9.13 1.28
C VAL A 28 3.19 -10.23 0.42
N ARG A 29 2.91 -11.39 1.02
CA ARG A 29 2.19 -12.48 0.34
C ARG A 29 0.70 -12.20 0.38
N VAL A 30 0.05 -12.32 -0.77
CA VAL A 30 -1.40 -12.25 -0.94
C VAL A 30 -1.89 -13.53 -1.62
N GLU A 31 -3.20 -13.71 -1.78
CA GLU A 31 -3.80 -14.92 -2.36
C GLU A 31 -3.22 -15.23 -3.74
N ASP A 32 -3.16 -14.23 -4.63
CA ASP A 32 -2.71 -14.38 -6.02
C ASP A 32 -1.20 -14.14 -6.24
N GLY A 33 -0.41 -14.00 -5.17
CA GLY A 33 1.04 -13.84 -5.31
C GLY A 33 1.71 -12.96 -4.27
N ILE A 34 2.50 -11.99 -4.74
CA ILE A 34 3.26 -11.07 -3.89
C ILE A 34 3.00 -9.61 -4.28
N LEU A 35 2.93 -8.75 -3.28
CA LEU A 35 2.93 -7.30 -3.44
C LEU A 35 4.31 -6.75 -3.03
N ILE A 36 4.83 -5.85 -3.85
CA ILE A 36 6.04 -5.08 -3.58
C ILE A 36 5.59 -3.67 -3.20
N ILE A 37 5.77 -3.31 -1.94
CA ILE A 37 5.31 -2.02 -1.41
C ILE A 37 6.54 -1.17 -1.07
N PRO A 38 6.66 0.07 -1.58
CA PRO A 38 7.70 1.01 -1.17
C PRO A 38 7.76 1.13 0.36
N LYS A 39 8.97 1.02 0.95
CA LYS A 39 9.12 1.39 2.36
C LYS A 39 9.20 2.92 2.46
N PRO A 40 8.35 3.56 3.29
CA PRO A 40 8.48 4.99 3.59
C PRO A 40 9.85 5.31 4.16
N GLU A 41 10.42 6.45 3.80
CA GLU A 41 11.59 6.99 4.51
C GLU A 41 11.21 7.38 5.95
N ASP A 42 10.03 7.99 6.12
CA ASP A 42 9.45 8.35 7.41
C ASP A 42 7.96 7.95 7.44
N PRO A 43 7.63 6.78 8.02
CA PRO A 43 6.27 6.28 8.09
C PRO A 43 5.30 7.21 8.84
N LEU A 44 5.79 7.93 9.85
CA LEU A 44 4.94 8.81 10.66
C LEU A 44 4.57 10.06 9.88
N LYS A 45 5.54 10.66 9.20
CA LYS A 45 5.30 11.83 8.36
C LYS A 45 4.38 11.51 7.19
N GLU A 46 4.57 10.36 6.55
CA GLU A 46 3.68 9.94 5.45
C GLU A 46 2.26 9.71 5.96
N LEU A 47 2.10 9.08 7.13
CA LEU A 47 0.79 8.92 7.78
C LEU A 47 0.13 10.27 8.10
N GLU A 48 0.88 11.24 8.59
CA GLU A 48 0.39 12.60 8.86
C GLU A 48 -0.11 13.28 7.57
N GLU A 49 0.65 13.21 6.49
CA GLU A 49 0.27 13.77 5.18
C GLU A 49 -0.94 13.08 4.57
N LEU A 50 -1.08 11.76 4.76
CA LEU A 50 -2.29 11.03 4.40
C LEU A 50 -3.48 11.53 5.24
N GLY A 51 -3.28 11.74 6.54
CA GLY A 51 -4.28 12.29 7.45
C GLY A 51 -4.79 13.67 7.02
N LYS A 52 -3.91 14.54 6.50
CA LYS A 52 -4.28 15.88 5.98
C LYS A 52 -5.22 15.82 4.77
N LYS A 53 -5.26 14.71 4.04
CA LYS A 53 -6.16 14.50 2.90
C LYS A 53 -7.56 14.01 3.31
N LEU A 54 -7.73 13.60 4.56
CA LEU A 54 -9.03 13.17 5.06
C LEU A 54 -9.99 14.36 5.15
N PRO A 55 -11.30 14.12 4.96
CA PRO A 55 -12.30 15.17 5.15
C PRO A 55 -12.25 15.70 6.59
N ALA A 56 -12.61 16.97 6.77
CA ALA A 56 -12.67 17.63 8.08
C ALA A 56 -13.87 17.13 8.91
N LEU A 57 -13.87 15.84 9.22
CA LEU A 57 -14.83 15.16 10.07
C LEU A 57 -14.23 14.96 11.45
N THR A 58 -15.09 14.91 12.46
CA THR A 58 -14.67 14.45 13.78
C THR A 58 -14.29 12.97 13.72
N LEU A 59 -13.44 12.52 14.65
CA LEU A 59 -13.09 11.10 14.77
C LEU A 59 -14.31 10.20 14.97
N GLU A 60 -15.36 10.72 15.60
CA GLU A 60 -16.59 9.97 15.84
C GLU A 60 -17.40 9.78 14.55
N GLU A 61 -17.50 10.81 13.72
CA GLU A 61 -18.14 10.73 12.40
C GLU A 61 -17.35 9.81 11.45
N LEU A 62 -16.02 9.92 11.44
CA LEU A 62 -15.16 9.01 10.67
C LEU A 62 -15.40 7.54 11.05
N LYS A 63 -15.48 7.24 12.36
CA LYS A 63 -15.76 5.88 12.82
C LYS A 63 -17.12 5.37 12.36
N ARG A 64 -18.16 6.23 12.41
CA ARG A 64 -19.51 5.86 11.94
C ARG A 64 -19.52 5.55 10.44
N GLU A 65 -18.86 6.37 9.64
CA GLU A 65 -18.77 6.16 8.19
C GLU A 65 -17.97 4.89 7.84
N ILE A 66 -16.86 4.61 8.54
CA ILE A 66 -16.08 3.38 8.36
C ILE A 66 -16.94 2.13 8.62
N ILE A 67 -17.71 2.11 9.71
CA ILE A 67 -18.58 0.98 10.06
C ILE A 67 -19.67 0.81 9.01
N LYS A 68 -20.32 1.90 8.62
CA LYS A 68 -21.40 1.88 7.62
C LYS A 68 -20.93 1.34 6.27
N GLU A 69 -19.73 1.73 5.82
CA GLU A 69 -19.15 1.21 4.59
C GLU A 69 -18.78 -0.27 4.71
N ALA A 70 -18.22 -0.69 5.85
CA ALA A 70 -17.91 -2.10 6.12
C ALA A 70 -19.17 -2.99 6.13
N GLU A 71 -20.26 -2.53 6.75
CA GLU A 71 -21.56 -3.22 6.75
C GLU A 71 -22.13 -3.35 5.33
N LYS A 72 -22.00 -2.31 4.51
CA LYS A 72 -22.41 -2.33 3.10
C LYS A 72 -21.62 -3.37 2.30
N LEU A 73 -20.30 -3.41 2.46
CA LEU A 73 -19.43 -4.38 1.77
C LEU A 73 -19.64 -5.82 2.26
N ALA A 74 -20.05 -6.03 3.51
CA ALA A 74 -20.34 -7.36 4.05
C ALA A 74 -21.75 -7.87 3.71
N GLY A 75 -22.65 -6.98 3.28
CA GLY A 75 -24.02 -7.29 2.88
C GLY A 75 -24.22 -7.54 1.38
N GLU A 76 -23.18 -7.35 0.56
CA GLU A 76 -23.08 -7.82 -0.83
C GLU A 76 -22.39 -9.19 -0.90
#